data_AF-A0A7C5W6W5-F1
#
_entry.id   AF-A0A7C5W6W5-F1
#
_cell.length_a   1.000
_cell.length_b   1.000
_cell.length_c   1.000
_cell.angle_alpha   90.00
_cell.angle_beta   90.00
_cell.angle_gamma   90.00
#
_symmetry.space_group_name_H-M   'P 1'
#
loop_
_entity.id
_entity.type
_entity.pdbx_description
1 polymer ?
#
loop_
_entity_poly.entity_id
_entity_poly.type
_entity_poly.pdbx_seq_one_letter_code
_entity_poly.pdbx_strand_id
1 'polypeptide(L)'
;MKFSTKAIHIGQKPDPSTGTIIPPVYLTSTYVQEAPDQHKGYDYTRAGNPNFTNLEQTLAALGNGKYATVFHLGLVQQPPFSQPCARAM
;
A
#
# COMPACT_ATOMS: atom_id res chain seq x y z
N MET A 1 12.86 -16.75 -8.76
CA MET A 1 13.65 -15.70 -8.05
C MET A 1 13.85 -16.11 -6.60
N LYS A 2 15.07 -16.01 -6.04
CA LYS A 2 15.36 -16.38 -4.63
C LYS A 2 14.81 -15.33 -3.65
N PHE A 3 14.63 -15.69 -2.37
CA PHE A 3 14.09 -14.79 -1.33
C PHE A 3 14.80 -13.43 -1.28
N SER A 4 16.14 -13.44 -1.18
CA SER A 4 16.93 -12.20 -1.11
C SER A 4 16.76 -11.32 -2.35
N THR A 5 16.65 -11.92 -3.54
CA THR A 5 16.38 -11.19 -4.77
C THR A 5 14.96 -10.60 -4.75
N LYS A 6 13.97 -11.32 -4.21
CA LYS A 6 12.60 -10.80 -4.06
C LYS A 6 12.56 -9.58 -3.13
N ALA A 7 13.29 -9.64 -2.02
CA ALA A 7 13.33 -8.57 -1.03
C ALA A 7 13.91 -7.24 -1.59
N ILE A 8 14.84 -7.33 -2.56
CA ILE A 8 15.50 -6.16 -3.15
C ILE A 8 14.68 -5.59 -4.32
N HIS A 9 14.11 -6.43 -5.18
CA HIS A 9 13.57 -5.99 -6.47
C HIS A 9 12.05 -5.90 -6.54
N ILE A 10 11.30 -6.67 -5.75
CA ILE A 10 9.84 -6.63 -5.82
C ILE A 10 9.32 -5.39 -5.10
N GLY A 11 8.38 -4.69 -5.73
CA GLY A 11 7.82 -3.43 -5.21
C GLY A 11 8.70 -2.21 -5.47
N GLN A 12 9.87 -2.38 -6.09
CA GLN A 12 10.79 -1.29 -6.44
C GLN A 12 10.75 -1.07 -7.95
N LYS A 13 9.88 -0.16 -8.40
CA LYS A 13 9.83 0.29 -9.80
C LYS A 13 10.36 1.72 -9.89
N PRO A 14 11.20 2.03 -10.89
CA PRO A 14 11.62 3.41 -11.12
C PRO A 14 10.41 4.31 -11.30
N ASP A 15 10.46 5.49 -10.71
CA ASP A 15 9.41 6.48 -10.86
C ASP A 15 9.35 6.97 -12.32
N PRO A 16 8.22 6.80 -13.04
CA PRO A 16 8.12 7.23 -14.43
C PRO A 16 8.15 8.75 -14.59
N SER A 17 7.88 9.52 -13.54
CA SER A 17 7.82 10.98 -13.63
C SER A 17 9.21 11.64 -13.56
N THR A 18 10.09 11.14 -12.70
CA THR A 18 11.44 11.69 -12.49
C THR A 18 12.58 10.78 -12.96
N GLY A 19 12.31 9.49 -13.21
CA GLY A 19 13.32 8.50 -13.51
C GLY A 19 14.12 8.03 -12.29
N THR A 20 13.71 8.42 -11.08
CA THR A 20 14.42 8.01 -9.85
C THR A 20 14.27 6.51 -9.62
N ILE A 21 15.41 5.82 -9.42
CA ILE A 21 15.44 4.37 -9.17
C ILE A 21 14.75 4.03 -7.84
N ILE A 22 15.01 4.83 -6.81
CA ILE A 22 14.35 4.73 -5.50
C ILE A 22 13.06 5.55 -5.58
N PRO A 23 11.88 4.95 -5.36
CA PRO A 23 10.63 5.70 -5.39
C PRO A 23 10.64 6.78 -4.30
N PRO A 24 10.10 7.98 -4.59
CA PRO A 24 10.05 9.07 -3.61
C PRO A 24 9.05 8.75 -2.49
N VAL A 25 9.29 9.32 -1.30
CA VAL A 25 8.43 9.11 -0.14
C VAL A 25 7.25 10.10 -0.17
N TYR A 26 6.11 9.66 -0.67
CA TYR A 26 4.83 10.38 -0.60
C TYR A 26 4.27 10.48 0.84
N LEU A 27 4.60 11.59 1.53
CA LEU A 27 4.08 11.94 2.87
C LEU A 27 2.79 12.78 2.86
N THR A 28 2.16 12.93 1.70
CA THR A 28 0.90 13.68 1.57
C THR A 28 -0.28 12.92 2.19
N SER A 29 -1.28 13.65 2.67
CA SER A 29 -2.55 13.07 3.12
C SER A 29 -3.54 12.89 1.96
N THR A 30 -3.59 13.84 1.01
CA THR A 30 -4.52 13.86 -0.12
C THR A 30 -3.79 13.90 -1.47
N TYR A 31 -4.43 13.37 -2.50
CA TYR A 31 -3.97 13.38 -3.88
C TYR A 31 -4.94 14.18 -4.77
N VAL A 32 -4.40 14.74 -5.85
CA VAL A 32 -5.19 15.54 -6.82
C VAL A 32 -6.16 14.63 -7.58
N GLN A 33 -7.42 15.05 -7.66
CA GLN A 33 -8.48 14.42 -8.46
C GLN A 33 -8.79 15.28 -9.68
N GLU A 34 -9.08 14.64 -10.83
CA GLU A 34 -9.45 15.36 -12.06
C GLU A 34 -10.91 15.86 -11.99
N ALA A 35 -11.77 15.07 -11.36
CA ALA A 35 -13.15 15.37 -11.02
C ALA A 35 -13.55 14.53 -9.79
N PRO A 36 -14.71 14.75 -9.16
CA PRO A 36 -15.19 13.88 -8.09
C PRO A 36 -15.20 12.41 -8.54
N ASP A 37 -14.58 11.54 -7.74
CA ASP A 37 -14.43 10.09 -8.02
C ASP A 37 -13.55 9.74 -9.25
N GLN A 38 -12.80 10.71 -9.78
CA GLN A 38 -11.81 10.50 -10.86
C GLN A 38 -10.40 10.75 -10.35
N HIS A 39 -9.78 9.70 -9.81
CA HIS A 39 -8.44 9.73 -9.21
C HIS A 39 -7.41 8.88 -9.99
N LYS A 40 -6.13 9.23 -9.88
CA LYS A 40 -5.01 8.54 -10.58
C LYS A 40 -4.51 7.27 -9.87
N GLY A 41 -5.39 6.62 -9.12
CA GLY A 41 -5.14 5.39 -8.35
C GLY A 41 -5.06 5.59 -6.84
N TYR A 42 -4.78 6.81 -6.37
CA TYR A 42 -4.82 7.17 -4.95
C TYR A 42 -5.55 8.50 -4.79
N ASP A 43 -6.30 8.64 -3.70
CA ASP A 43 -7.12 9.81 -3.36
C ASP A 43 -6.77 10.33 -1.95
N TYR A 44 -6.67 9.43 -0.99
CA TYR A 44 -6.42 9.71 0.42
C TYR A 44 -5.54 8.62 1.03
N THR A 45 -4.44 9.01 1.67
CA THR A 45 -3.39 8.10 2.17
C THR A 45 -3.89 7.03 3.14
N ARG A 46 -5.01 7.27 3.84
CA ARG A 46 -5.64 6.25 4.71
C ARG A 46 -6.18 5.06 3.90
N ALA A 47 -6.72 5.31 2.71
CA ALA A 47 -7.25 4.28 1.83
C ALA A 47 -6.14 3.62 1.00
N GLY A 48 -5.13 4.40 0.59
CA GLY A 48 -3.96 3.87 -0.10
C GLY A 48 -2.86 4.90 -0.28
N ASN A 49 -1.61 4.43 -0.30
CA ASN A 49 -0.42 5.24 -0.55
C ASN A 49 0.54 4.44 -1.44
N PRO A 50 1.18 5.04 -2.47
CA PRO A 50 2.15 4.36 -3.31
C PRO A 50 3.25 3.62 -2.55
N ASN A 51 3.76 4.20 -1.46
CA ASN A 51 4.78 3.57 -0.62
C ASN A 51 4.26 2.31 0.07
N PHE A 52 3.00 2.32 0.52
CA PHE A 52 2.39 1.18 1.19
C PHE A 52 2.12 0.06 0.20
N THR A 53 1.60 0.37 -0.99
CA THR A 53 1.38 -0.61 -2.05
C THR A 53 2.68 -1.28 -2.50
N ASN A 54 3.79 -0.53 -2.57
CA ASN A 54 5.11 -1.12 -2.84
C ASN A 54 5.50 -2.14 -1.77
N LEU A 55 5.37 -1.78 -0.49
CA LEU A 55 5.67 -2.67 0.63
C LEU A 55 4.75 -3.90 0.65
N GLU A 56 3.45 -3.72 0.42
CA GLU A 56 2.47 -4.81 0.32
C GLU A 56 2.83 -5.81 -0.78
N GLN A 57 3.25 -5.34 -1.95
CA GLN A 57 3.70 -6.21 -3.03
C GLN A 57 4.95 -6.99 -2.64
N THR A 58 5.93 -6.34 -1.99
CA THR A 58 7.13 -7.02 -1.50
C THR A 58 6.76 -8.10 -0.48
N LEU A 59 5.94 -7.76 0.52
CA LEU A 59 5.53 -8.69 1.58
C LEU A 59 4.72 -9.88 1.03
N ALA A 60 3.77 -9.63 0.12
CA ALA A 60 3.02 -10.68 -0.55
C ALA A 60 3.95 -11.65 -1.30
N ALA A 61 4.92 -11.12 -2.05
CA ALA A 61 5.88 -11.95 -2.79
C ALA A 61 6.84 -12.74 -1.89
N LEU A 62 7.23 -12.18 -0.74
CA LEU A 62 8.07 -12.84 0.26
C LEU A 62 7.32 -13.96 1.00
N GLY A 63 6.05 -13.72 1.36
CA GLY A 63 5.19 -14.71 2.01
C GLY A 63 4.54 -15.72 1.05
N ASN A 64 4.80 -15.62 -0.26
CA ASN A 64 4.10 -16.36 -1.32
C ASN A 64 2.55 -16.21 -1.23
N GLY A 65 2.09 -15.06 -0.74
CA GLY A 65 0.67 -14.69 -0.70
C GLY A 65 0.24 -13.98 -1.99
N LYS A 66 -1.07 -13.99 -2.25
CA LYS A 66 -1.65 -13.23 -3.37
C LYS A 66 -1.76 -11.74 -3.06
N TYR A 67 -2.00 -11.40 -1.79
CA TYR A 67 -2.14 -10.05 -1.28
C TYR A 67 -1.48 -9.94 0.09
N ALA A 68 -1.07 -8.73 0.45
CA ALA A 68 -0.68 -8.36 1.80
C ALA A 68 -1.24 -6.97 2.09
N THR A 69 -1.45 -6.64 3.36
CA THR A 69 -1.90 -5.32 3.81
C THR A 69 -1.01 -4.85 4.92
N VAL A 70 -0.59 -3.59 4.88
CA VAL A 70 0.29 -2.98 5.88
C VAL A 70 -0.54 -2.16 6.85
N PHE A 71 -0.36 -2.42 8.14
CA PHE A 71 -1.00 -1.67 9.23
C PHE A 71 0.04 -0.86 10.01
N HIS A 72 -0.41 0.25 10.61
CA HIS A 72 0.46 1.12 11.40
C HIS A 72 0.98 0.46 12.69
N LEU A 73 0.28 -0.55 13.22
CA LEU A 73 0.64 -1.27 14.44
C LEU A 73 0.34 -2.76 14.26
N GLY A 74 1.23 -3.63 14.75
CA GLY A 74 1.10 -5.08 14.61
C GLY A 74 -0.08 -5.71 15.35
N LEU A 75 -0.71 -4.98 16.28
CA LEU A 75 -1.92 -5.43 16.98
C LEU A 75 -3.21 -5.18 16.18
N VAL A 76 -3.15 -4.36 15.12
CA VAL A 76 -4.29 -4.08 14.24
C VAL A 76 -4.36 -5.18 13.18
N GLN A 77 -4.64 -6.40 13.62
CA GLN A 77 -5.01 -7.52 12.76
C GLN A 77 -6.46 -7.90 13.09
N GLN A 78 -7.39 -6.97 12.84
CA GLN A 78 -8.82 -7.28 12.91
C GLN A 78 -9.32 -7.48 11.47
N PRO A 79 -9.82 -8.68 11.10
CA PRO A 79 -10.45 -8.84 9.81
C PRO A 79 -11.68 -7.90 9.74
N PRO A 80 -11.95 -7.25 8.61
CA PRO A 80 -13.11 -6.36 8.46
C PRO A 80 -14.47 -7.07 8.66
N PHE A 81 -14.47 -8.38 8.86
CA PHE A 81 -15.65 -9.22 9.09
C PHE A 81 -15.96 -9.51 10.56
N SER A 82 -15.14 -9.09 11.54
CA SER A 82 -15.35 -9.45 12.96
C SER A 82 -16.04 -8.40 13.84
N GLN A 83 -16.57 -7.30 13.29
CA GLN A 83 -17.40 -6.39 14.08
C GLN A 83 -18.82 -6.21 13.51
N PRO A 84 -19.74 -7.12 13.84
CA PRO A 84 -21.17 -6.89 13.64
C PRO A 84 -21.82 -6.04 14.76
N CYS A 85 -21.11 -5.67 15.83
CA CYS A 85 -21.73 -5.16 17.08
C CYS A 85 -21.41 -3.72 17.49
N ALA A 86 -20.72 -2.90 16.69
CA ALA A 86 -20.53 -1.46 17.01
C ALA A 86 -21.73 -0.59 16.57
N ARG A 87 -22.95 -1.11 16.75
CA ARG A 87 -24.22 -0.42 16.49
C ARG A 87 -25.19 -0.73 17.64
N ALA A 88 -24.95 -0.13 18.81
CA ALA A 88 -25.92 0.24 19.84
C ALA A 88 -25.20 0.46 21.18
N MET A 89 -24.85 1.71 21.46
CA MET A 89 -24.96 2.33 22.78
C MET A 89 -25.08 3.84 22.57
#